data_AF-A0A0E0DWJ8-F1
#
_entry.id   AF-A0A0E0DWJ8-F1
#
_cell.length_a   1.000
_cell.length_b   1.000
_cell.length_c   1.000
_cell.angle_alpha   90.00
_cell.angle_beta   90.00
_cell.angle_gamma   90.00
#
_symmetry.space_group_name_H-M   'P 1'
#
loop_
_entity.id
_entity.type
_entity.pdbx_description
1 polymer ?
#
loop_
_entity_poly.entity_id
_entity_poly.type
_entity_poly.pdbx_seq_one_letter_code
_entity_poly.pdbx_strand_id
1 'polypeptide(L)'
;MNDRELGTVVENEFSKSICLRICPEVANFTRAEEVSRSPLQLPPIAPHAESSHGVQLKALERDYRIYSYLSGALVSTSPSMDCILQCIGASSTDNFPDETIENTLIPHDWVKHRPSYWSSGGHDDPDAPETLTYRLNCDMCIVDEIKLQPFKAYFQYGHPIYSSKAVRFWMGHSKLPHGSDSFVTVEDENLMAIADENYVWTYTSPEFPMLQGRPWGRAGSATALGPQASRRRRPGPCLNGELRGSDDY
;
A
#
# COMPACT_ATOMS: atom_id res chain seq x y z
N MET A 1 6.09 -21.92 26.89
CA MET A 1 4.88 -22.62 26.43
C MET A 1 5.26 -24.07 26.27
N ASN A 2 4.63 -24.94 27.04
CA ASN A 2 5.02 -26.35 27.12
C ASN A 2 4.29 -27.15 26.03
N ASP A 3 4.82 -28.31 25.57
CA ASP A 3 4.24 -29.08 24.45
C ASP A 3 2.74 -29.39 24.61
N ARG A 4 2.27 -29.55 25.86
CA ARG A 4 0.83 -29.75 26.17
C ARG A 4 -0.03 -28.51 25.92
N GLU A 5 0.49 -27.32 26.20
CA GLU A 5 -0.24 -26.06 25.98
C GLU A 5 -0.27 -25.71 24.49
N LEU A 6 0.82 -25.99 23.77
CA LEU A 6 0.88 -25.85 22.32
C LEU A 6 -0.15 -26.78 21.64
N GLY A 7 -0.26 -28.03 22.09
CA GLY A 7 -1.27 -28.98 21.63
C GLY A 7 -2.70 -28.43 21.77
N THR A 8 -3.06 -27.88 22.93
CA THR A 8 -4.41 -27.31 23.15
C THR A 8 -4.70 -26.05 22.35
N VAL A 9 -3.70 -25.24 22.02
CA VAL A 9 -3.89 -24.00 21.22
C VAL A 9 -4.03 -24.33 19.73
N VAL A 10 -3.25 -25.31 19.27
CA VAL A 10 -3.33 -25.85 17.90
C VAL A 10 -4.68 -26.53 17.70
N GLU A 11 -5.09 -27.43 18.60
CA GLU A 11 -6.35 -28.17 18.56
C GLU A 11 -7.62 -27.31 18.47
N ASN A 12 -7.58 -26.08 19.00
CA ASN A 12 -8.76 -25.21 19.09
C ASN A 12 -8.90 -24.17 17.96
N GLU A 13 -8.07 -24.24 16.90
CA GLU A 13 -8.07 -23.25 15.78
C GLU A 13 -8.00 -21.77 16.26
N PHE A 14 -7.43 -21.53 17.44
CA PHE A 14 -7.53 -20.24 18.11
C PHE A 14 -6.90 -19.10 17.30
N SER A 15 -5.72 -19.35 16.72
CA SER A 15 -5.02 -18.37 15.88
C SER A 15 -5.82 -18.01 14.63
N LYS A 16 -6.53 -18.97 14.03
CA LYS A 16 -7.41 -18.73 12.88
C LYS A 16 -8.61 -17.88 13.29
N SER A 17 -9.22 -18.18 14.44
CA SER A 17 -10.33 -17.38 14.98
C SER A 17 -9.93 -15.92 15.25
N ILE A 18 -8.74 -15.70 15.84
CA ILE A 18 -8.20 -14.35 16.03
C ILE A 18 -7.95 -13.66 14.70
N CYS A 19 -7.30 -14.35 13.75
CA CYS A 19 -6.99 -13.80 12.44
C CYS A 19 -8.24 -13.28 11.73
N LEU A 20 -9.30 -14.08 11.72
CA LEU A 20 -10.60 -13.74 11.13
C LEU A 20 -11.31 -12.58 11.85
N ARG A 21 -11.05 -12.37 13.14
CA ARG A 21 -11.59 -11.21 13.87
C ARG A 21 -10.83 -9.92 13.52
N ILE A 22 -9.53 -10.01 13.26
CA ILE A 22 -8.70 -8.86 12.91
C ILE A 22 -8.93 -8.46 11.44
N CYS A 23 -8.96 -9.45 10.54
CA CYS A 23 -9.18 -9.27 9.10
C CYS A 23 -10.20 -10.31 8.61
N PRO A 24 -11.51 -9.98 8.63
CA PRO A 24 -12.57 -10.89 8.18
C PRO A 24 -12.42 -11.36 6.73
N GLU A 25 -11.73 -10.59 5.88
CA GLU A 25 -11.46 -10.88 4.48
C GLU A 25 -10.66 -12.18 4.29
N VAL A 26 -9.87 -12.58 5.29
CA VAL A 26 -9.14 -13.85 5.33
C VAL A 26 -10.08 -15.06 5.23
N ALA A 27 -11.37 -14.91 5.56
CA ALA A 27 -12.38 -15.97 5.39
C ALA A 27 -12.56 -16.39 3.93
N ASN A 28 -12.21 -15.52 2.97
CA ASN A 28 -12.34 -15.80 1.55
C ASN A 28 -11.21 -16.67 1.00
N PHE A 29 -10.19 -17.00 1.80
CA PHE A 29 -9.08 -17.82 1.36
C PHE A 29 -9.54 -19.27 1.16
N THR A 30 -9.47 -19.74 -0.08
CA THR A 30 -9.81 -21.13 -0.43
C THR A 30 -8.72 -22.11 -0.03
N ARG A 31 -7.47 -21.64 0.06
CA ARG A 31 -6.30 -22.44 0.45
C ARG A 31 -5.24 -21.54 1.09
N ALA A 32 -4.54 -22.07 2.08
CA ALA A 32 -3.37 -21.43 2.67
C ALA A 32 -2.23 -22.45 2.70
N GLU A 33 -1.04 -22.07 2.26
CA GLU A 33 0.12 -22.96 2.15
C GLU A 33 1.36 -22.30 2.71
N GLU A 34 2.18 -23.08 3.41
CA GLU A 34 3.48 -22.64 3.89
C GLU A 34 4.53 -22.95 2.82
N VAL A 35 5.04 -21.92 2.14
CA VAL A 35 6.11 -22.08 1.15
C VAL A 35 7.46 -22.01 1.86
N SER A 36 8.07 -23.16 2.13
CA SER A 36 9.44 -23.22 2.64
C SER A 36 10.43 -22.86 1.52
N ARG A 37 11.05 -21.69 1.63
CA ARG A 37 12.24 -21.34 0.82
C ARG A 37 13.47 -22.08 1.37
N SER A 38 13.58 -23.38 1.15
CA SER A 38 14.83 -24.12 1.39
C SER A 38 15.29 -24.83 0.11
N PRO A 39 16.55 -24.67 -0.31
CA PRO A 39 17.15 -25.53 -1.31
C PRO A 39 17.42 -26.91 -0.69
N LEU A 40 17.34 -27.96 -1.50
CA LEU A 40 17.57 -29.38 -1.17
C LEU A 40 16.33 -30.14 -0.70
N GLN A 41 15.51 -30.52 -1.68
CA GLN A 41 14.54 -31.59 -1.56
C GLN A 41 15.30 -32.92 -1.52
N LEU A 42 15.53 -33.47 -0.32
CA LEU A 42 15.99 -34.85 -0.18
C LEU A 42 14.89 -35.79 -0.70
N PRO A 43 15.26 -36.93 -1.33
CA PRO A 43 14.27 -37.85 -1.89
C PRO A 43 13.31 -38.38 -0.81
N PRO A 44 12.05 -38.67 -1.16
CA PRO A 44 11.04 -39.07 -0.19
C PRO A 44 11.47 -40.37 0.48
N ILE A 45 11.66 -40.34 1.80
CA ILE A 45 11.70 -41.56 2.60
C ILE A 45 10.31 -42.22 2.47
N ALA A 46 10.29 -43.53 2.22
CA ALA A 46 9.08 -44.31 1.96
C ALA A 46 7.96 -43.99 2.97
N PRO A 47 6.68 -43.97 2.54
CA PRO A 47 5.57 -43.60 3.41
C PRO A 47 5.41 -44.67 4.49
N HIS A 48 5.92 -44.38 5.69
CA HIS A 48 5.39 -45.02 6.88
C HIS A 48 3.90 -44.65 6.95
N ALA A 49 3.04 -45.64 7.24
CA ALA A 49 1.61 -45.44 7.35
C ALA A 49 1.32 -44.40 8.45
N GLU A 50 1.18 -43.13 8.05
CA GLU A 50 0.80 -42.07 8.96
C GLU A 50 -0.64 -42.33 9.39
N SER A 51 -0.83 -42.49 10.69
CA SER A 51 -2.16 -42.56 11.29
C SER A 51 -2.97 -41.32 10.87
N SER A 52 -4.26 -41.49 10.60
CA SER A 52 -5.18 -40.39 10.27
C SER A 52 -5.16 -39.26 11.31
N HIS A 53 -4.85 -39.61 12.57
CA HIS A 53 -4.66 -38.65 13.65
C HIS A 53 -3.38 -37.81 13.48
N GLY A 54 -2.29 -38.44 13.02
CA GLY A 54 -1.02 -37.74 12.78
C GLY A 54 -1.10 -36.75 11.61
N VAL A 55 -1.84 -37.11 10.55
CA VAL A 55 -2.07 -36.22 9.40
C VAL A 55 -2.91 -35.00 9.80
N GLN A 56 -3.96 -35.19 10.61
CA GLN A 56 -4.80 -34.09 11.11
C GLN A 56 -4.02 -33.14 12.02
N LEU A 57 -3.20 -33.67 12.94
CA LEU A 57 -2.37 -32.86 13.83
C LEU A 57 -1.41 -31.97 13.03
N LYS A 58 -0.70 -32.54 12.03
CA LYS A 58 0.20 -31.77 11.16
C LYS A 58 -0.51 -30.68 10.37
N ALA A 59 -1.71 -30.97 9.87
CA ALA A 59 -2.51 -29.98 9.15
C ALA A 59 -2.88 -28.80 10.06
N LEU A 60 -3.22 -29.08 11.32
CA LEU A 60 -3.60 -28.09 12.30
C LEU A 60 -2.40 -27.29 12.81
N GLU A 61 -1.25 -27.91 12.99
CA GLU A 61 0.02 -27.23 13.29
C GLU A 61 0.42 -26.26 12.17
N ARG A 62 0.25 -26.68 10.90
CA ARG A 62 0.49 -25.84 9.72
C ARG A 62 -0.48 -24.65 9.70
N ASP A 63 -1.77 -24.87 9.90
CA ASP A 63 -2.76 -23.79 9.97
C ASP A 63 -2.44 -22.83 11.12
N TYR A 64 -2.11 -23.36 12.30
CA TYR A 64 -1.68 -22.54 13.44
C TYR A 64 -0.50 -21.64 13.06
N ARG A 65 0.54 -22.15 12.39
CA ARG A 65 1.70 -21.36 11.95
C ARG A 65 1.29 -20.24 11.00
N ILE A 66 0.51 -20.56 9.97
CA ILE A 66 0.09 -19.60 8.95
C ILE A 66 -0.75 -18.48 9.58
N TYR A 67 -1.82 -18.83 10.30
CA TYR A 67 -2.73 -17.82 10.86
C TYR A 67 -2.10 -17.04 12.02
N SER A 68 -1.20 -17.65 12.80
CA SER A 68 -0.44 -16.91 13.82
C SER A 68 0.51 -15.90 13.20
N TYR A 69 1.21 -16.28 12.13
CA TYR A 69 2.09 -15.37 11.38
C TYR A 69 1.31 -14.21 10.79
N LEU A 70 0.20 -14.49 10.10
CA LEU A 70 -0.65 -13.47 9.50
C LEU A 70 -1.24 -12.52 10.55
N SER A 71 -1.76 -13.06 11.66
CA SER A 71 -2.28 -12.25 12.77
C SER A 71 -1.18 -11.37 13.37
N GLY A 72 0.02 -11.92 13.54
CA GLY A 72 1.19 -11.18 14.01
C GLY A 72 1.56 -10.05 13.06
N ALA A 73 1.55 -10.29 11.74
CA ALA A 73 1.81 -9.28 10.72
C ALA A 73 0.75 -8.17 10.72
N LEU A 74 -0.54 -8.54 10.83
CA LEU A 74 -1.67 -7.60 10.87
C LEU A 74 -1.65 -6.66 12.09
N VAL A 75 -1.14 -7.14 13.23
CA VAL A 75 -1.08 -6.39 14.49
C VAL A 75 0.30 -5.76 14.70
N SER A 76 1.26 -6.04 13.83
CA SER A 76 2.62 -5.55 13.98
C SER A 76 2.66 -4.02 13.92
N THR A 77 3.31 -3.42 14.91
CA THR A 77 3.62 -1.98 14.93
C THR A 77 4.98 -1.68 14.29
N SER A 78 5.60 -2.67 13.65
CA SER A 78 6.83 -2.47 12.89
C SER A 78 6.59 -1.44 11.77
N PRO A 79 7.59 -0.61 11.43
CA PRO A 79 7.45 0.33 10.33
C PRO A 79 7.02 -0.42 9.06
N SER A 80 5.98 0.11 8.41
CA SER A 80 5.48 -0.41 7.13
C SER A 80 6.63 -0.47 6.13
N MET A 81 6.84 -1.63 5.51
CA MET A 81 7.81 -1.77 4.43
C MET A 81 7.16 -1.30 3.14
N ASP A 82 7.96 -0.77 2.22
CA ASP A 82 7.48 -0.46 0.87
C ASP A 82 6.90 -1.73 0.25
N CYS A 83 5.62 -1.66 -0.10
CA CYS A 83 4.89 -2.77 -0.69
C CYS A 83 5.07 -2.82 -2.20
N ILE A 84 5.65 -1.79 -2.84
CA ILE A 84 5.87 -1.74 -4.28
C ILE A 84 7.13 -2.54 -4.64
N LEU A 85 6.98 -3.49 -5.57
CA LEU A 85 8.07 -4.26 -6.16
C LEU A 85 8.70 -3.54 -7.35
N GLN A 86 7.85 -3.10 -8.28
CA GLN A 86 8.28 -2.51 -9.54
C GLN A 86 7.14 -1.68 -10.19
N CYS A 87 7.54 -0.75 -11.03
CA CYS A 87 6.64 -0.09 -11.97
C CYS A 87 6.19 -1.09 -13.06
N ILE A 88 4.91 -1.09 -13.39
CA ILE A 88 4.37 -1.83 -14.54
C ILE A 88 4.26 -0.90 -15.74
N GLY A 89 3.76 0.31 -15.54
CA GLY A 89 3.64 1.29 -16.62
C GLY A 89 2.83 2.51 -16.22
N ALA A 90 2.92 3.55 -17.04
CA ALA A 90 2.10 4.75 -16.99
C ALA A 90 1.19 4.80 -18.23
N SER A 91 0.03 5.44 -18.12
CA SER A 91 -0.86 5.72 -19.25
C SER A 91 -0.18 6.51 -20.36
N SER A 92 0.64 7.49 -19.96
CA SER A 92 1.44 8.33 -20.83
C SER A 92 2.68 8.82 -20.08
N THR A 93 3.64 9.38 -20.81
CA THR A 93 4.79 10.10 -20.24
C THR A 93 5.17 11.21 -21.19
N ASP A 94 5.32 12.45 -20.70
CA ASP A 94 5.63 13.61 -21.55
C ASP A 94 7.08 13.54 -22.05
N ASN A 95 8.04 13.68 -21.13
CA ASN A 95 9.46 13.76 -21.46
C ASN A 95 10.19 12.46 -21.10
N PHE A 96 10.01 11.42 -21.91
CA PHE A 96 10.70 10.14 -21.74
C PHE A 96 12.18 10.24 -22.16
N PRO A 97 13.14 9.67 -21.41
CA PRO A 97 13.01 8.88 -20.17
C PRO A 97 13.25 9.71 -18.89
N ASP A 98 13.20 11.04 -18.96
CA ASP A 98 13.56 11.89 -17.82
C ASP A 98 12.44 12.00 -16.79
N GLU A 99 11.17 11.90 -17.20
CA GLU A 99 9.98 12.10 -16.37
C GLU A 99 9.15 10.82 -16.21
N THR A 100 9.83 9.67 -16.08
CA THR A 100 9.18 8.35 -16.07
C THR A 100 8.61 7.96 -14.70
N ILE A 101 7.73 6.94 -14.71
CA ILE A 101 7.11 6.37 -13.50
C ILE A 101 8.15 5.92 -12.47
N GLU A 102 9.33 5.44 -12.87
CA GLU A 102 10.38 4.99 -11.94
C GLU A 102 10.83 6.10 -10.97
N ASN A 103 10.76 7.37 -11.38
CA ASN A 103 11.09 8.48 -10.51
C ASN A 103 10.15 8.60 -9.30
N THR A 104 8.91 8.11 -9.40
CA THR A 104 7.93 8.17 -8.29
C THR A 104 8.27 7.28 -7.10
N LEU A 105 9.16 6.28 -7.31
CA LEU A 105 9.64 5.40 -6.25
C LEU A 105 10.84 6.00 -5.49
N ILE A 106 11.35 7.15 -5.93
CA ILE A 106 12.47 7.83 -5.28
C ILE A 106 11.90 8.93 -4.40
N PRO A 107 12.10 8.90 -3.06
CA PRO A 107 11.51 9.88 -2.14
C PRO A 107 12.21 11.25 -2.17
N HIS A 108 13.00 11.56 -3.21
CA HIS A 108 13.79 12.77 -3.32
C HIS A 108 13.44 13.52 -4.60
N ASP A 109 13.07 14.80 -4.49
CA ASP A 109 12.76 15.66 -5.63
C ASP A 109 13.94 15.85 -6.61
N TRP A 110 15.18 15.53 -6.18
CA TRP A 110 16.40 15.76 -6.97
C TRP A 110 17.35 14.56 -6.87
N VAL A 111 17.67 13.96 -8.02
CA VAL A 111 18.50 12.75 -8.12
C VAL A 111 19.52 12.97 -9.23
N LYS A 112 20.82 12.72 -8.97
CA LYS A 112 21.89 12.87 -9.98
C LYS A 112 21.85 14.23 -10.73
N HIS A 113 21.60 15.30 -9.99
CA HIS A 113 21.49 16.67 -10.51
C HIS A 113 20.29 16.94 -11.45
N ARG A 114 19.31 16.05 -11.54
CA ARG A 114 18.03 16.30 -12.23
C ARG A 114 16.84 16.23 -11.27
N PRO A 115 15.74 16.94 -11.55
CA PRO A 115 14.47 16.69 -10.91
C PRO A 115 14.04 15.22 -11.05
N SER A 116 13.38 14.68 -10.02
CA SER A 116 12.82 13.32 -10.04
C SER A 116 11.31 13.41 -9.82
N TYR A 117 10.56 13.23 -10.91
CA TYR A 117 9.11 13.19 -10.91
C TYR A 117 8.61 12.41 -12.14
N TRP A 118 7.32 12.08 -12.12
CA TRP A 118 6.59 11.65 -13.32
C TRP A 118 5.67 12.77 -13.81
N SER A 119 5.53 12.87 -15.12
CA SER A 119 4.54 13.72 -15.79
C SER A 119 3.80 12.93 -16.87
N SER A 120 2.51 13.20 -17.00
CA SER A 120 1.71 12.71 -18.12
C SER A 120 1.97 13.53 -19.37
N GLY A 121 1.85 12.93 -20.55
CA GLY A 121 1.83 13.65 -21.85
C GLY A 121 0.65 14.63 -21.99
N GLY A 122 -0.34 14.52 -21.10
CA GLY A 122 -1.51 15.37 -21.07
C GLY A 122 -2.59 14.88 -22.03
N HIS A 123 -3.78 15.45 -21.88
CA HIS A 123 -4.94 15.05 -22.64
C HIS A 123 -5.83 16.26 -22.94
N ASP A 124 -6.46 16.28 -24.13
CA ASP A 124 -7.35 17.36 -24.57
C ASP A 124 -8.63 17.43 -23.72
N ASP A 125 -9.17 16.26 -23.37
CA ASP A 125 -10.24 16.12 -22.39
C ASP A 125 -9.67 16.27 -20.96
N PRO A 126 -10.05 17.33 -20.21
CA PRO A 126 -9.58 17.55 -18.85
C PRO A 126 -10.08 16.52 -17.83
N ASP A 127 -11.10 15.74 -18.18
CA ASP A 127 -11.67 14.71 -17.32
C ASP A 127 -11.10 13.31 -17.65
N ALA A 128 -10.24 13.19 -18.66
CA ALA A 128 -9.55 11.94 -18.96
C ALA A 128 -8.55 11.59 -17.84
N PRO A 129 -8.59 10.36 -17.29
CA PRO A 129 -7.68 9.96 -16.23
C PRO A 129 -6.31 9.59 -16.79
N GLU A 130 -5.26 9.99 -16.08
CA GLU A 130 -3.90 9.47 -16.25
C GLU A 130 -3.60 8.50 -15.10
N THR A 131 -2.92 7.39 -15.40
CA THR A 131 -2.75 6.28 -14.47
C THR A 131 -1.30 5.85 -14.37
N LEU A 132 -0.91 5.46 -13.15
CA LEU A 132 0.37 4.82 -12.83
C LEU A 132 0.06 3.45 -12.24
N THR A 133 0.64 2.40 -12.81
CA THR A 133 0.39 1.02 -12.40
C THR A 133 1.66 0.43 -11.80
N TYR A 134 1.52 -0.15 -10.60
CA TYR A 134 2.63 -0.74 -9.83
C TYR A 134 2.31 -2.19 -9.46
N ARG A 135 3.35 -3.01 -9.40
CA ARG A 135 3.28 -4.37 -8.88
C ARG A 135 3.65 -4.35 -7.40
N LEU A 136 2.90 -5.07 -6.58
CA LEU A 136 3.22 -5.26 -5.17
C LEU A 136 4.22 -6.43 -4.96
N ASN A 137 4.96 -6.39 -3.85
CA ASN A 137 6.06 -7.31 -3.52
C ASN A 137 5.63 -8.76 -3.28
N CYS A 138 4.37 -8.97 -2.91
CA CYS A 138 3.82 -10.28 -2.63
C CYS A 138 2.43 -10.43 -3.26
N ASP A 139 2.02 -11.67 -3.48
CA ASP A 139 0.65 -11.99 -3.92
C ASP A 139 -0.41 -11.51 -2.88
N MET A 140 0.01 -11.33 -1.63
CA MET A 140 -0.78 -10.72 -0.56
C MET A 140 0.04 -9.62 0.12
N CYS A 141 -0.42 -8.38 0.01
CA CYS A 141 0.12 -7.21 0.70
C CYS A 141 -1.00 -6.50 1.45
N ILE A 142 -0.71 -6.01 2.64
CA ILE A 142 -1.61 -5.13 3.40
C ILE A 142 -1.10 -3.71 3.20
N VAL A 143 -1.89 -2.88 2.53
CA VAL A 143 -1.56 -1.47 2.30
C VAL A 143 -2.28 -0.64 3.36
N ASP A 144 -1.51 -0.10 4.31
CA ASP A 144 -2.01 0.73 5.40
C ASP A 144 -2.01 2.23 5.03
N GLU A 145 -1.00 2.67 4.29
CA GLU A 145 -0.78 4.06 3.90
C GLU A 145 -0.25 4.18 2.47
N ILE A 146 -0.75 5.17 1.72
CA ILE A 146 -0.17 5.58 0.43
C ILE A 146 0.24 7.04 0.55
N LYS A 147 1.54 7.32 0.38
CA LYS A 147 2.09 8.68 0.42
C LYS A 147 2.28 9.18 -1.00
N LEU A 148 1.70 10.34 -1.29
CA LEU A 148 1.85 11.01 -2.58
C LEU A 148 2.39 12.41 -2.35
N GLN A 149 3.51 12.72 -3.02
CA GLN A 149 4.17 14.01 -2.94
C GLN A 149 4.03 14.74 -4.29
N PRO A 150 3.24 15.82 -4.38
CA PRO A 150 3.21 16.67 -5.55
C PRO A 150 4.58 17.26 -5.86
N PHE A 151 4.93 17.35 -7.15
CA PHE A 151 6.21 17.90 -7.55
C PHE A 151 6.19 19.43 -7.52
N LYS A 152 7.22 20.02 -6.89
CA LYS A 152 7.43 21.47 -6.90
C LYS A 152 8.56 21.83 -7.85
N ALA A 153 8.24 22.56 -8.92
CA ALA A 153 9.24 22.93 -9.92
C ALA A 153 10.10 24.11 -9.44
N TYR A 154 11.14 23.83 -8.66
CA TYR A 154 12.08 24.83 -8.14
C TYR A 154 12.82 25.62 -9.23
N PHE A 155 12.85 25.10 -10.45
CA PHE A 155 13.52 25.72 -11.60
C PHE A 155 12.62 26.71 -12.38
N GLN A 156 11.33 26.84 -12.02
CA GLN A 156 10.41 27.76 -12.67
C GLN A 156 10.04 28.94 -11.76
N TYR A 157 9.72 30.08 -12.39
CA TYR A 157 9.31 31.28 -11.67
C TYR A 157 8.05 31.02 -10.82
N GLY A 158 8.09 31.42 -9.54
CA GLY A 158 6.99 31.20 -8.60
C GLY A 158 6.93 29.79 -8.00
N HIS A 159 7.82 28.89 -8.42
CA HIS A 159 7.92 27.51 -7.91
C HIS A 159 6.57 26.77 -7.91
N PRO A 160 5.91 26.64 -9.08
CA PRO A 160 4.59 26.02 -9.17
C PRO A 160 4.62 24.59 -8.65
N ILE A 161 3.51 24.19 -8.04
CA ILE A 161 3.27 22.81 -7.61
C ILE A 161 2.45 22.14 -8.70
N TYR A 162 3.05 21.14 -9.35
CA TYR A 162 2.38 20.28 -10.31
C TYR A 162 1.71 19.13 -9.55
N SER A 163 0.39 19.17 -9.54
CA SER A 163 -0.44 18.16 -8.89
C SER A 163 -1.71 17.95 -9.69
N SER A 164 -2.23 16.73 -9.69
CA SER A 164 -3.57 16.46 -10.20
C SER A 164 -4.62 17.22 -9.38
N LYS A 165 -5.86 17.29 -9.86
CA LYS A 165 -6.97 17.86 -9.08
C LYS A 165 -7.40 16.92 -7.95
N ALA A 166 -7.41 15.63 -8.25
CA ALA A 166 -7.70 14.56 -7.32
C ALA A 166 -6.96 13.29 -7.75
N VAL A 167 -6.81 12.34 -6.83
CA VAL A 167 -6.30 10.99 -7.10
C VAL A 167 -7.28 9.94 -6.60
N ARG A 168 -7.23 8.77 -7.22
CA ARG A 168 -7.99 7.58 -6.83
C ARG A 168 -7.05 6.38 -6.93
N PHE A 169 -7.24 5.42 -6.03
CA PHE A 169 -6.44 4.21 -5.98
C PHE A 169 -7.30 3.01 -6.33
N TRP A 170 -6.77 2.16 -7.22
CA TRP A 170 -7.35 0.88 -7.58
C TRP A 170 -6.44 -0.22 -7.06
N MET A 171 -7.05 -1.24 -6.45
CA MET A 171 -6.35 -2.44 -6.00
C MET A 171 -7.00 -3.65 -6.65
N GLY A 172 -6.19 -4.61 -7.06
CA GLY A 172 -6.61 -5.71 -7.90
C GLY A 172 -5.55 -6.78 -8.05
N HIS A 173 -5.79 -7.70 -8.98
CA HIS A 173 -4.86 -8.78 -9.30
C HIS A 173 -4.77 -9.00 -10.80
N SER A 174 -3.66 -9.58 -11.25
CA SER A 174 -3.48 -9.98 -12.65
C SER A 174 -4.47 -11.09 -13.02
N LYS A 175 -4.94 -11.08 -14.26
CA LYS A 175 -5.68 -12.19 -14.91
C LYS A 175 -4.72 -13.28 -15.40
N LEU A 176 -3.45 -12.93 -15.60
CA LEU A 176 -2.45 -13.85 -16.14
C LEU A 176 -2.00 -14.86 -15.06
N PRO A 177 -1.76 -16.13 -15.43
CA PRO A 177 -1.21 -17.12 -14.52
C PRO A 177 0.11 -16.68 -13.89
N HIS A 178 0.29 -17.02 -12.61
CA HIS A 178 1.51 -16.73 -11.87
C HIS A 178 2.76 -17.25 -12.61
N GLY A 179 3.71 -16.35 -12.90
CA GLY A 179 4.94 -16.67 -13.63
C GLY A 179 4.86 -16.62 -15.16
N SER A 180 3.70 -16.27 -15.72
CA SER A 180 3.51 -16.00 -17.16
C SER A 180 3.45 -14.51 -17.49
N ASP A 181 3.86 -13.65 -16.57
CA ASP A 181 4.06 -12.23 -16.80
C ASP A 181 5.11 -12.10 -17.92
N SER A 182 4.66 -12.08 -19.19
CA SER A 182 5.51 -11.61 -20.27
C SER A 182 5.71 -10.14 -19.95
N PHE A 183 6.86 -9.85 -19.34
CA PHE A 183 7.27 -8.48 -19.09
C PHE A 183 7.20 -7.76 -20.43
N VAL A 184 6.22 -6.88 -20.58
CA VAL A 184 6.16 -5.98 -21.72
C VAL A 184 7.36 -5.07 -21.56
N THR A 185 8.43 -5.38 -22.27
CA THR A 185 9.59 -4.51 -22.42
C THR A 185 9.10 -3.24 -23.08
N VAL A 186 9.10 -2.16 -22.29
CA VAL A 186 9.23 -0.69 -22.51
C VAL A 186 9.19 -0.11 -23.94
N GLU A 187 8.64 -0.77 -24.95
CA GLU A 187 8.76 -0.38 -26.36
C GLU A 187 7.44 -0.02 -27.02
N ASP A 188 6.29 -0.22 -26.36
CA ASP A 188 4.99 0.10 -26.99
C ASP A 188 4.17 1.05 -26.13
N GLU A 189 3.88 2.22 -26.71
CA GLU A 189 3.16 3.37 -26.15
C GLU A 189 1.67 3.09 -25.87
N ASN A 190 1.24 1.81 -25.90
CA ASN A 190 -0.16 1.41 -25.81
C ASN A 190 -0.52 0.79 -24.44
N LEU A 191 -0.02 1.39 -23.35
CA LEU A 191 -0.08 0.86 -21.98
C LEU A 191 -1.47 0.95 -21.33
N MET A 192 -2.33 1.89 -21.75
CA MET A 192 -3.71 2.00 -21.25
C MET A 192 -4.55 0.75 -21.54
N ALA A 193 -4.42 0.16 -22.74
CA ALA A 193 -5.13 -1.06 -23.10
C ALA A 193 -4.64 -2.29 -22.30
N ILE A 194 -3.35 -2.30 -21.96
CA ILE A 194 -2.70 -3.43 -21.27
C ILE A 194 -3.14 -3.52 -19.81
N ALA A 195 -3.40 -2.39 -19.13
CA ALA A 195 -3.80 -2.38 -17.72
C ALA A 195 -5.25 -2.84 -17.49
N ASP A 196 -6.21 -2.42 -18.32
CA ASP A 196 -7.62 -2.81 -18.12
C ASP A 196 -7.90 -4.23 -18.62
N GLU A 197 -7.20 -4.65 -19.69
CA GLU A 197 -7.36 -6.00 -20.23
C GLU A 197 -6.67 -7.08 -19.37
N ASN A 198 -5.53 -6.79 -18.74
CA ASN A 198 -4.77 -7.81 -18.00
C ASN A 198 -5.02 -7.86 -16.49
N TYR A 199 -5.69 -6.87 -15.90
CA TYR A 199 -5.93 -6.82 -14.45
C TYR A 199 -7.42 -6.78 -14.11
N VAL A 200 -7.77 -7.35 -12.96
CA VAL A 200 -9.10 -7.25 -12.34
C VAL A 200 -8.98 -6.35 -11.13
N TRP A 201 -9.61 -5.19 -11.20
CA TRP A 201 -9.70 -4.24 -10.08
C TRP A 201 -10.87 -4.63 -9.18
N THR A 202 -10.57 -5.05 -7.96
CA THR A 202 -11.58 -5.49 -6.97
C THR A 202 -11.93 -4.41 -5.98
N TYR A 203 -11.07 -3.41 -5.82
CA TYR A 203 -11.29 -2.28 -4.94
C TYR A 203 -10.99 -0.98 -5.66
N THR A 204 -11.85 0.02 -5.41
CA THR A 204 -11.69 1.39 -5.86
C THR A 204 -11.90 2.32 -4.69
N SER A 205 -10.91 3.18 -4.42
CA SER A 205 -11.02 4.17 -3.36
C SER A 205 -11.98 5.31 -3.73
N PRO A 206 -12.42 6.12 -2.75
CA PRO A 206 -12.92 7.47 -3.01
C PRO A 206 -11.87 8.33 -3.75
N GLU A 207 -12.32 9.47 -4.28
CA GLU A 207 -11.40 10.49 -4.78
C GLU A 207 -10.82 11.30 -3.61
N PHE A 208 -9.51 11.48 -3.64
CA PHE A 208 -8.79 12.32 -2.69
C PHE A 208 -8.36 13.61 -3.40
N PRO A 209 -8.91 14.77 -3.02
CA PRO A 209 -8.51 16.04 -3.62
C PRO A 209 -7.05 16.34 -3.28
N MET A 210 -6.32 16.85 -4.27
CA MET A 210 -4.91 17.20 -4.11
C MET A 210 -4.73 18.72 -4.01
N LEU A 211 -3.68 19.15 -3.31
CA LEU A 211 -3.37 20.57 -3.19
C LEU A 211 -2.83 21.09 -4.53
N GLN A 212 -3.64 21.85 -5.25
CA GLN A 212 -3.19 22.60 -6.41
C GLN A 212 -2.50 23.89 -5.97
N GLY A 213 -1.28 24.14 -6.46
CA GLY A 213 -0.58 25.39 -6.21
C GLY A 213 -1.41 26.58 -6.70
N ARG A 214 -1.86 27.45 -5.80
CA ARG A 214 -2.56 28.67 -6.22
C ARG A 214 -1.60 29.55 -7.01
N PRO A 215 -2.01 30.12 -8.16
CA PRO A 215 -1.33 31.27 -8.72
C PRO A 215 -1.33 32.38 -7.65
N TRP A 216 -0.15 32.89 -7.29
CA TRP A 216 -0.05 34.04 -6.42
C TRP A 216 -0.68 35.25 -7.13
N GLY A 217 -1.94 35.56 -6.82
CA GLY A 217 -2.68 36.63 -7.48
C GLY A 217 -4.10 36.91 -7.01
N ARG A 218 -4.63 36.20 -6.01
CA ARG A 218 -5.88 36.59 -5.34
C ARG A 218 -5.82 36.25 -3.85
N ALA A 219 -5.37 37.23 -3.07
CA ALA A 219 -5.67 37.29 -1.65
C ALA A 219 -7.20 37.42 -1.49
N GLY A 220 -7.85 36.30 -1.20
CA GLY A 220 -9.20 36.24 -0.66
C GLY A 220 -9.09 35.59 0.70
N SER A 221 -9.16 36.40 1.75
CA SER A 221 -9.34 35.94 3.13
C SER A 221 -10.50 34.94 3.17
N ALA A 222 -10.23 33.73 3.64
CA ALA A 222 -11.25 32.79 4.06
C ALA A 222 -10.82 32.21 5.41
N THR A 223 -11.19 32.93 6.47
CA THR A 223 -11.29 32.38 7.81
C THR A 223 -12.28 31.23 7.77
N ALA A 224 -11.80 29.98 7.86
CA ALA A 224 -12.68 28.85 8.08
C ALA A 224 -13.17 28.89 9.53
N LEU A 225 -14.40 29.38 9.70
CA LEU A 225 -15.20 29.16 10.89
C LEU A 225 -15.34 27.64 11.10
N GLY A 226 -14.72 27.14 12.17
CA GLY A 226 -14.89 25.76 12.61
C GLY A 226 -16.35 25.50 13.02
N PRO A 227 -16.83 24.26 12.91
CA PRO A 227 -18.20 23.91 13.28
C PRO A 227 -18.36 23.96 14.81
N GLN A 228 -19.30 24.79 15.28
CA GLN A 228 -19.82 24.72 16.64
C GLN A 228 -20.51 23.37 16.86
N ALA A 229 -19.83 22.44 17.52
CA ALA A 229 -20.48 21.30 18.17
C ALA A 229 -20.84 21.69 19.61
N SER A 230 -22.12 21.96 19.82
CA SER A 230 -22.69 22.17 21.15
C SER A 230 -22.70 20.86 21.94
N ARG A 231 -21.91 20.77 23.01
CA ARG A 231 -22.19 19.87 24.13
C ARG A 231 -21.88 20.57 25.46
N ARG A 232 -22.96 20.79 26.21
CA ARG A 232 -22.98 21.26 27.60
C ARG A 232 -22.26 20.25 28.50
N ARG A 233 -21.23 20.68 29.25
CA ARG A 233 -20.98 20.26 30.65
C ARG A 233 -20.38 21.43 31.44
N ARG A 234 -20.80 21.52 32.70
CA ARG A 234 -20.60 22.61 33.68
C ARG A 234 -19.15 22.67 34.25
N PRO A 235 -18.77 23.78 34.91
CA PRO A 235 -17.38 24.19 35.14
C PRO A 235 -16.80 23.81 36.51
N GLY A 236 -15.47 23.79 36.62
CA GLY A 236 -14.67 23.71 37.85
C GLY A 236 -13.16 23.62 37.52
N PRO A 237 -12.25 24.02 38.43
CA PRO A 237 -11.71 25.38 38.44
C PRO A 237 -10.27 25.50 37.90
N CYS A 238 -9.95 26.75 37.57
CA CYS A 238 -8.67 27.28 37.14
C CYS A 238 -7.51 26.90 38.06
N LEU A 239 -6.38 26.55 37.46
CA LEU A 239 -5.05 26.81 38.02
C LEU A 239 -4.18 27.45 36.93
N ASN A 240 -3.80 28.69 37.22
CA ASN A 240 -2.83 29.48 36.49
C ASN A 240 -1.44 28.82 36.62
N GLY A 241 -0.68 28.84 35.52
CA GLY A 241 0.71 28.41 35.48
C GLY A 241 1.41 29.10 34.32
N GLU A 242 1.85 30.32 34.58
CA GLU A 242 2.65 31.17 33.71
C GLU A 242 4.11 30.72 33.76
N LEU A 243 4.74 30.45 32.61
CA LEU A 243 6.19 30.44 32.49
C LEU A 243 6.62 31.09 31.17
N ARG A 244 7.41 32.15 31.35
CA ARG A 244 8.02 33.07 30.40
C ARG A 244 9.46 32.62 30.11
N GLY A 245 9.94 32.94 28.90
CA GLY A 245 11.36 33.16 28.56
C GLY A 245 12.13 31.91 28.16
N SER A 246 13.07 31.93 27.22
CA SER A 246 13.70 33.06 26.52
C SER A 246 14.34 32.55 25.23
N ASP A 247 14.38 33.41 24.22
CA ASP A 247 15.37 33.38 23.14
C ASP A 247 16.78 33.52 23.73
N ASP A 248 17.77 32.82 23.16
CA ASP A 248 19.10 33.37 22.89
C ASP A 248 19.97 32.40 22.06
N TYR A 249 20.54 32.99 20.99
CA TYR A 249 21.56 32.56 20.01
C TYR A 249 21.22 31.55 18.91
#